data_AF-A0A845MHS6-F1
#
_entry.id   AF-A0A845MHS6-F1
#
_cell.length_a   1.000
_cell.length_b   1.000
_cell.length_c   1.000
_cell.angle_alpha   90.00
_cell.angle_beta   90.00
_cell.angle_gamma   90.00
#
_symmetry.space_group_name_H-M   'P 1'
#
loop_
_entity.id
_entity.type
_entity.pdbx_description
1 polymer ?
#
loop_
_entity_poly.entity_id
_entity_poly.type
_entity_poly.pdbx_seq_one_letter_code
_entity_poly.pdbx_strand_id
1 'polypeptide(L)'
;MTSDSSSAKRRAMLRPIPLAPPVIITRFPASPRIKISLVKPMIDLRSYLRLTPLRFNVIALSDGLSSDLEINGNCSLSAKHDRETGGKRGRHKSAQTRDMILAAAARSFRSKGYSATKLKEIAAAAGIEAGSLYYYFSSKEELLDDVLDIGCRSVIKAVGNARAGSEASGGSFRETFGAMVYEHLNYILQADDFTAANMRNFSMLPPPIRARHRRGFDEYGKIWFDFLTKARDNGDLRSDMDIRTLRRVIFGALNWSVEWFNTEQFSVREYAEKATSLMLDGMLIPTHRWKGQIASGVHVEPMSAELAGKSKAAQTRLHILISASRVLREKGYEGITLRHIAEVAGIEAGSIYYHFASKDEIIDEVLTGGLREITSGVTEVLENETDYPETIERIAAGVRAHMLYLYARNDFVTMNIRIYGQLPQEVRQRHRPIRQQYVGIWSRILKQGQATGKIHTDLDIVPARQLMLGALNWTTNWFNPEFNSMYESKSLEDLINLILILFMDGLDGRREDR
;
A
#
# COMPACT_ATOMS: atom_id res chain seq x y z
N MET A 1 45.09 44.63 -53.64
CA MET A 1 46.30 44.17 -54.35
C MET A 1 47.09 43.31 -53.37
N THR A 2 47.41 42.04 -53.60
CA THR A 2 47.12 41.05 -54.67
C THR A 2 47.32 39.68 -53.98
N SER A 3 46.39 38.72 -54.01
CA SER A 3 46.15 37.72 -55.09
C SER A 3 47.44 37.01 -55.56
N ASP A 4 47.48 35.70 -55.81
CA ASP A 4 46.37 34.78 -56.10
C ASP A 4 46.73 33.31 -55.82
N SER A 5 45.73 32.40 -55.80
CA SER A 5 45.95 30.95 -55.77
C SER A 5 44.88 30.18 -56.55
N SER A 6 45.30 29.40 -57.55
CA SER A 6 44.42 28.58 -58.42
C SER A 6 45.05 27.18 -58.56
N SER A 7 44.39 26.14 -58.02
CA SER A 7 43.59 25.10 -58.72
C SER A 7 44.42 24.24 -59.70
N ALA A 8 44.52 22.91 -59.57
CA ALA A 8 43.49 21.87 -59.75
C ALA A 8 44.09 20.47 -59.38
N LYS A 9 43.41 19.31 -59.32
CA LYS A 9 42.02 18.86 -59.55
C LYS A 9 41.73 17.59 -58.68
N ARG A 10 40.66 16.82 -58.96
CA ARG A 10 40.12 15.70 -58.12
C ARG A 10 40.66 14.29 -58.47
N ARG A 11 40.65 13.38 -57.48
CA ARG A 11 40.19 11.97 -57.66
C ARG A 11 39.63 11.40 -56.35
N ALA A 12 38.57 10.59 -56.45
CA ALA A 12 37.90 9.97 -55.31
C ALA A 12 38.53 8.62 -54.96
N MET A 13 38.54 8.27 -53.67
CA MET A 13 38.83 6.91 -53.19
C MET A 13 37.82 6.50 -52.13
N LEU A 14 37.13 5.39 -52.38
CA LEU A 14 36.31 4.68 -51.39
C LEU A 14 37.22 4.17 -50.27
N ARG A 15 36.81 4.34 -49.00
CA ARG A 15 37.44 3.66 -47.86
C ARG A 15 36.62 2.45 -47.43
N PRO A 16 37.25 1.33 -47.05
CA PRO A 16 36.57 0.06 -46.77
C PRO A 16 35.84 0.04 -45.42
N ILE A 17 34.84 -0.83 -45.33
CA ILE A 17 34.07 -1.16 -44.12
C ILE A 17 34.95 -2.02 -43.19
N PRO A 18 35.06 -1.73 -41.88
CA PRO A 18 35.72 -2.61 -40.93
C PRO A 18 34.91 -3.89 -40.67
N LEU A 19 35.55 -5.05 -40.80
CA LEU A 19 35.00 -6.35 -40.42
C LEU A 19 34.94 -6.50 -38.89
N ALA A 20 33.92 -7.19 -38.39
CA ALA A 20 33.80 -7.53 -36.97
C ALA A 20 34.90 -8.54 -36.53
N PRO A 21 35.36 -8.49 -35.26
CA PRO A 21 36.38 -9.40 -34.75
C PRO A 21 35.86 -10.85 -34.63
N PRO A 22 36.75 -11.86 -34.75
CA PRO A 22 36.37 -13.27 -34.76
C PRO A 22 35.97 -13.80 -33.37
N VAL A 23 34.97 -14.68 -33.33
CA VAL A 23 34.56 -15.41 -32.13
C VAL A 23 35.59 -16.47 -31.76
N ILE A 24 36.21 -16.34 -30.58
CA ILE A 24 37.11 -17.35 -30.02
C ILE A 24 36.27 -18.42 -29.32
N ILE A 25 36.24 -19.64 -29.87
CA ILE A 25 35.59 -20.80 -29.24
C ILE A 25 36.62 -21.55 -28.39
N THR A 26 36.67 -21.28 -27.09
CA THR A 26 37.45 -22.07 -26.13
C THR A 26 36.71 -23.37 -25.77
N ARG A 27 37.29 -24.53 -26.14
CA ARG A 27 36.83 -25.84 -25.66
C ARG A 27 37.24 -26.05 -24.20
N PHE A 28 36.27 -26.35 -23.33
CA PHE A 28 36.53 -26.83 -21.96
C PHE A 28 36.83 -28.35 -21.94
N PRO A 29 37.70 -28.83 -21.03
CA PRO A 29 38.00 -30.26 -20.87
C PRO A 29 36.88 -31.01 -20.14
N ALA A 30 36.75 -32.31 -20.43
CA ALA A 30 35.75 -33.17 -19.82
C ALA A 30 36.04 -33.42 -18.33
N SER A 31 35.00 -33.29 -17.49
CA SER A 31 35.03 -33.59 -16.05
C SER A 31 34.31 -34.91 -15.72
N PRO A 32 34.67 -35.61 -14.63
CA PRO A 32 34.35 -37.03 -14.43
C PRO A 32 32.90 -37.30 -14.03
N ARG A 33 32.43 -38.53 -14.34
CA ARG A 33 31.08 -39.02 -14.03
C ARG A 33 30.86 -39.19 -12.51
N ILE A 34 30.25 -38.21 -11.87
CA ILE A 34 29.61 -38.39 -10.56
C ILE A 34 28.23 -39.04 -10.78
N LYS A 35 28.04 -40.26 -10.27
CA LYS A 35 26.73 -40.92 -10.22
C LYS A 35 25.85 -40.22 -9.18
N ILE A 36 25.01 -39.28 -9.61
CA ILE A 36 23.90 -38.80 -8.78
C ILE A 36 22.76 -39.81 -8.92
N SER A 37 22.43 -40.49 -7.82
CA SER A 37 21.28 -41.39 -7.79
C SER A 37 19.99 -40.56 -7.83
N LEU A 38 19.17 -40.78 -8.86
CA LEU A 38 17.87 -40.10 -9.04
C LEU A 38 16.85 -40.66 -8.04
N VAL A 39 16.93 -40.20 -6.79
CA VAL A 39 15.81 -40.27 -5.85
C VAL A 39 14.73 -39.32 -6.37
N LYS A 40 13.69 -39.86 -7.04
CA LYS A 40 12.51 -39.09 -7.47
C LYS A 40 11.88 -38.39 -6.25
N PRO A 41 11.81 -37.05 -6.19
CA PRO A 41 10.76 -36.39 -5.44
C PRO A 41 9.50 -36.46 -6.31
N MET A 42 8.59 -37.38 -5.99
CA MET A 42 7.29 -37.46 -6.64
C MET A 42 6.39 -36.32 -6.15
N ILE A 43 6.67 -35.10 -6.62
CA ILE A 43 5.87 -33.91 -6.34
C ILE A 43 4.60 -34.02 -7.19
N ASP A 44 3.50 -34.42 -6.55
CA ASP A 44 2.18 -34.38 -7.15
C ASP A 44 1.76 -32.91 -7.36
N LEU A 45 1.78 -32.45 -8.62
CA LEU A 45 1.36 -31.09 -8.98
C LEU A 45 -0.10 -30.78 -8.60
N ARG A 46 -0.94 -31.79 -8.29
CA ARG A 46 -2.31 -31.55 -7.81
C ARG A 46 -2.38 -31.06 -6.36
N SER A 47 -1.31 -31.20 -5.58
CA SER A 47 -1.24 -30.69 -4.20
C SER A 47 -1.04 -29.17 -4.11
N TYR A 48 -0.39 -28.55 -5.10
CA TYR A 48 -0.11 -27.09 -5.09
C TYR A 48 -1.33 -26.21 -5.39
N LEU A 49 -2.47 -26.80 -5.78
CA LEU A 49 -3.73 -26.10 -6.03
C LEU A 49 -4.59 -25.93 -4.75
N ARG A 50 -4.05 -26.15 -3.55
CA ARG A 50 -4.76 -25.96 -2.28
C ARG A 50 -3.97 -25.17 -1.23
N LEU A 51 -4.49 -23.97 -0.96
CA LEU A 51 -4.52 -23.29 0.35
C LEU A 51 -3.20 -22.90 1.04
N THR A 52 -2.93 -21.58 1.04
CA THR A 52 -2.42 -20.87 2.23
C THR A 52 -3.19 -19.56 2.42
N PRO A 53 -4.11 -19.46 3.40
CA PRO A 53 -4.95 -18.28 3.58
C PRO A 53 -4.31 -17.24 4.50
N LEU A 54 -3.93 -16.10 3.93
CA LEU A 54 -3.54 -14.90 4.70
C LEU A 54 -4.71 -14.41 5.59
N ARG A 55 -4.48 -14.33 6.91
CA ARG A 55 -5.39 -13.79 7.94
C ARG A 55 -4.82 -12.47 8.48
N PHE A 56 -5.68 -11.51 8.84
CA PHE A 56 -5.28 -10.22 9.42
C PHE A 56 -6.33 -9.75 10.46
N ASN A 57 -5.98 -8.83 11.37
CA ASN A 57 -6.88 -8.25 12.39
C ASN A 57 -6.40 -6.88 12.89
N VAL A 58 -7.07 -5.77 12.59
CA VAL A 58 -6.60 -4.40 12.94
C VAL A 58 -7.62 -3.72 13.86
N ILE A 59 -7.18 -3.07 14.95
CA ILE A 59 -8.02 -2.27 15.88
C ILE A 59 -7.42 -0.88 16.09
N ALA A 60 -8.24 0.16 15.96
CA ALA A 60 -7.88 1.53 16.32
C ALA A 60 -8.94 2.11 17.25
N LEU A 61 -8.47 2.82 18.26
CA LEU A 61 -9.27 3.54 19.24
C LEU A 61 -8.82 5.01 19.25
N SER A 62 -9.80 5.89 19.36
CA SER A 62 -9.69 7.33 19.60
C SER A 62 -10.23 7.61 21.01
N ASP A 63 -9.65 8.56 21.73
CA ASP A 63 -10.03 8.89 23.13
C ASP A 63 -10.33 10.39 23.33
N GLY A 64 -11.37 10.67 24.14
CA GLY A 64 -11.70 12.00 24.70
C GLY A 64 -12.61 12.87 23.82
N LEU A 65 -13.68 13.51 24.30
CA LEU A 65 -14.23 13.67 25.66
C LEU A 65 -15.78 13.80 25.63
N SER A 66 -16.41 13.74 26.81
CA SER A 66 -17.87 13.74 27.00
C SER A 66 -18.46 15.13 27.27
N SER A 67 -19.68 15.41 26.79
CA SER A 67 -20.70 16.15 27.56
C SER A 67 -22.10 16.10 26.92
N ASP A 68 -23.11 15.97 27.77
CA ASP A 68 -24.53 15.76 27.51
C ASP A 68 -25.25 16.80 26.64
N LEU A 69 -26.30 16.37 25.93
CA LEU A 69 -27.43 17.23 25.57
C LEU A 69 -28.74 16.41 25.51
N GLU A 70 -29.60 16.57 26.52
CA GLU A 70 -30.95 16.00 26.50
C GLU A 70 -31.85 16.73 25.50
N ILE A 71 -32.54 15.99 24.62
CA ILE A 71 -33.63 16.53 23.80
C ILE A 71 -34.96 16.08 24.40
N ASN A 72 -35.53 16.91 25.26
CA ASN A 72 -36.94 16.80 25.67
C ASN A 72 -37.85 17.40 24.58
N GLY A 73 -38.83 16.63 24.11
CA GLY A 73 -39.66 17.03 22.97
C GLY A 73 -40.89 16.14 22.76
N ASN A 74 -41.74 16.03 23.78
CA ASN A 74 -43.02 15.33 23.66
C ASN A 74 -43.95 16.04 22.65
N CYS A 75 -44.51 15.30 21.70
CA CYS A 75 -45.79 15.68 21.09
C CYS A 75 -46.60 14.44 20.69
N SER A 76 -47.65 14.18 21.45
CA SER A 76 -48.57 13.04 21.27
C SER A 76 -49.73 13.41 20.34
N LEU A 77 -49.99 12.62 19.31
CA LEU A 77 -51.31 12.59 18.66
C LEU A 77 -51.80 11.16 18.41
N SER A 78 -53.11 11.01 18.59
CA SER A 78 -53.82 9.74 18.73
C SER A 78 -54.00 8.97 17.41
N ALA A 79 -54.20 7.66 17.53
CA ALA A 79 -54.39 6.74 16.41
C ALA A 79 -55.86 6.56 16.00
N LYS A 80 -56.11 6.26 14.72
CA LYS A 80 -56.86 5.08 14.21
C LYS A 80 -56.97 5.12 12.66
N HIS A 81 -57.20 3.94 12.04
CA HIS A 81 -57.14 3.61 10.60
C HIS A 81 -55.70 3.40 10.04
N ASP A 82 -55.39 2.39 9.22
CA ASP A 82 -56.15 1.15 8.94
C ASP A 82 -55.28 -0.03 8.50
N ARG A 83 -55.81 -1.25 8.56
CA ARG A 83 -55.04 -2.52 8.57
C ARG A 83 -54.22 -2.84 7.31
N GLU A 84 -54.50 -2.22 6.15
CA GLU A 84 -53.67 -2.38 4.95
C GLU A 84 -52.31 -1.68 5.04
N THR A 85 -52.20 -0.65 5.90
CA THR A 85 -50.91 0.00 6.18
C THR A 85 -49.94 -0.91 6.93
N GLY A 86 -50.44 -1.93 7.64
CA GLY A 86 -49.64 -2.81 8.51
C GLY A 86 -48.54 -3.58 7.78
N GLY A 87 -48.80 -4.07 6.57
CA GLY A 87 -47.80 -4.80 5.77
C GLY A 87 -46.67 -3.90 5.25
N LYS A 88 -47.00 -2.68 4.79
CA LYS A 88 -46.01 -1.68 4.36
C LYS A 88 -45.24 -1.11 5.55
N ARG A 89 -45.92 -0.77 6.65
CA ARG A 89 -45.34 -0.22 7.88
C ARG A 89 -44.45 -1.25 8.61
N GLY A 90 -44.84 -2.53 8.60
CA GLY A 90 -44.03 -3.64 9.11
C GLY A 90 -42.76 -3.87 8.29
N ARG A 91 -42.86 -3.89 6.95
CA ARG A 91 -41.69 -3.95 6.06
C ARG A 91 -40.77 -2.75 6.23
N HIS A 92 -41.32 -1.54 6.35
CA HIS A 92 -40.56 -0.31 6.60
C HIS A 92 -39.81 -0.35 7.95
N LYS A 93 -40.47 -0.79 9.03
CA LYS A 93 -39.83 -0.96 10.35
C LYS A 93 -38.73 -2.04 10.32
N SER A 94 -38.96 -3.14 9.60
CA SER A 94 -37.98 -4.22 9.43
C SER A 94 -36.74 -3.75 8.65
N ALA A 95 -36.94 -3.02 7.54
CA ALA A 95 -35.84 -2.39 6.80
C ALA A 95 -35.06 -1.38 7.65
N GLN A 96 -35.75 -0.47 8.35
CA GLN A 96 -35.11 0.49 9.25
C GLN A 96 -34.30 -0.20 10.38
N THR A 97 -34.79 -1.32 10.92
CA THR A 97 -34.05 -2.11 11.91
C THR A 97 -32.80 -2.73 11.30
N ARG A 98 -32.89 -3.28 10.08
CA ARG A 98 -31.75 -3.81 9.32
C ARG A 98 -30.68 -2.75 9.09
N ASP A 99 -31.09 -1.54 8.71
CA ASP A 99 -30.18 -0.41 8.46
C ASP A 99 -29.48 0.07 9.75
N MET A 100 -30.19 0.08 10.88
CA MET A 100 -29.59 0.36 12.21
C MET A 100 -28.54 -0.70 12.59
N ILE A 101 -28.80 -1.98 12.36
CA ILE A 101 -27.83 -3.07 12.58
C ILE A 101 -26.60 -2.87 11.70
N LEU A 102 -26.79 -2.56 10.41
CA LEU A 102 -25.70 -2.32 9.46
C LEU A 102 -24.84 -1.12 9.84
N ALA A 103 -25.44 -0.01 10.25
CA ALA A 103 -24.71 1.16 10.71
C ALA A 103 -23.92 0.90 12.01
N ALA A 104 -24.52 0.18 12.97
CA ALA A 104 -23.83 -0.24 14.19
C ALA A 104 -22.68 -1.23 13.91
N ALA A 105 -22.87 -2.14 12.94
CA ALA A 105 -21.86 -3.06 12.47
C ALA A 105 -20.70 -2.33 11.78
N ALA A 106 -20.99 -1.38 10.88
CA ALA A 106 -20.00 -0.56 10.20
C ALA A 106 -19.11 0.21 11.21
N ARG A 107 -19.69 0.90 12.19
CA ARG A 107 -18.94 1.57 13.28
C ARG A 107 -18.08 0.59 14.09
N SER A 108 -18.62 -0.58 14.42
CA SER A 108 -17.90 -1.60 15.18
C SER A 108 -16.73 -2.19 14.39
N PHE A 109 -16.95 -2.50 13.11
CA PHE A 109 -15.92 -3.01 12.21
C PHE A 109 -14.88 -1.93 11.84
N ARG A 110 -15.26 -0.65 11.73
CA ARG A 110 -14.33 0.48 11.53
C ARG A 110 -13.40 0.70 12.73
N SER A 111 -13.90 0.55 13.96
CA SER A 111 -13.10 0.76 15.18
C SER A 111 -12.34 -0.52 15.59
N LYS A 112 -13.09 -1.57 15.91
CA LYS A 112 -12.60 -2.84 16.49
C LYS A 112 -12.18 -3.90 15.48
N GLY A 113 -12.35 -3.66 14.17
CA GLY A 113 -12.08 -4.67 13.15
C GLY A 113 -12.96 -5.92 13.27
N TYR A 114 -12.74 -6.90 12.39
CA TYR A 114 -13.63 -8.04 12.23
C TYR A 114 -13.63 -8.98 13.43
N SER A 115 -12.47 -9.53 13.82
CA SER A 115 -12.46 -10.66 14.78
C SER A 115 -12.85 -10.24 16.19
N ALA A 116 -12.43 -9.06 16.66
CA ALA A 116 -12.74 -8.58 18.00
C ALA A 116 -14.18 -8.07 18.15
N THR A 117 -14.86 -7.72 17.05
CA THR A 117 -16.27 -7.36 17.07
C THR A 117 -17.16 -8.56 17.39
N LYS A 118 -18.00 -8.43 18.42
CA LYS A 118 -18.98 -9.45 18.85
C LYS A 118 -20.40 -9.05 18.45
N LEU A 119 -21.20 -10.00 17.95
CA LEU A 119 -22.58 -9.75 17.52
C LEU A 119 -23.47 -9.14 18.63
N LYS A 120 -23.27 -9.55 19.90
CA LYS A 120 -23.98 -8.98 21.06
C LYS A 120 -23.71 -7.48 21.24
N GLU A 121 -22.50 -7.02 20.93
CA GLU A 121 -22.13 -5.60 21.01
C GLU A 121 -22.77 -4.79 19.88
N ILE A 122 -22.83 -5.35 18.66
CA ILE A 122 -23.57 -4.74 17.53
C ILE A 122 -25.07 -4.63 17.86
N ALA A 123 -25.68 -5.70 18.38
CA ALA A 123 -27.10 -5.70 18.74
C ALA A 123 -27.43 -4.60 19.77
N ALA A 124 -26.62 -4.50 20.83
CA ALA A 124 -26.76 -3.43 21.82
C ALA A 124 -26.58 -2.03 21.21
N ALA A 125 -25.57 -1.83 20.35
CA ALA A 125 -25.33 -0.57 19.66
C ALA A 125 -26.38 -0.21 18.59
N ALA A 126 -27.18 -1.19 18.15
CA ALA A 126 -28.33 -1.01 17.26
C ALA A 126 -29.67 -0.89 18.03
N GLY A 127 -29.66 -0.94 19.36
CA GLY A 127 -30.86 -0.84 20.19
C GLY A 127 -31.79 -2.06 20.14
N ILE A 128 -31.25 -3.26 19.85
CA ILE A 128 -32.03 -4.50 19.75
C ILE A 128 -31.50 -5.62 20.66
N GLU A 129 -32.34 -6.61 20.94
CA GLU A 129 -31.91 -7.82 21.63
C GLU A 129 -30.96 -8.65 20.75
N ALA A 130 -29.97 -9.30 21.37
CA ALA A 130 -28.98 -10.10 20.65
C ALA A 130 -29.60 -11.29 19.88
N GLY A 131 -30.70 -11.86 20.37
CA GLY A 131 -31.46 -12.90 19.66
C GLY A 131 -32.14 -12.36 18.39
N SER A 132 -32.60 -11.11 18.40
CA SER A 132 -33.25 -10.47 17.24
C SER A 132 -32.30 -10.23 16.07
N LEU A 133 -30.97 -10.14 16.29
CA LEU A 133 -30.01 -9.95 15.22
C LEU A 133 -30.04 -11.13 14.23
N TYR A 134 -30.22 -12.36 14.72
CA TYR A 134 -30.30 -13.58 13.91
C TYR A 134 -31.54 -13.67 13.01
N TYR A 135 -32.55 -12.82 13.21
CA TYR A 135 -33.67 -12.66 12.27
C TYR A 135 -33.25 -11.91 10.99
N TYR A 136 -32.23 -11.04 11.07
CA TYR A 136 -31.78 -10.19 9.96
C TYR A 136 -30.51 -10.73 9.28
N PHE A 137 -29.63 -11.40 10.03
CA PHE A 137 -28.35 -11.92 9.55
C PHE A 137 -28.05 -13.27 10.20
N SER A 138 -27.82 -14.31 9.40
CA SER A 138 -27.52 -15.67 9.86
C SER A 138 -26.14 -15.79 10.55
N SER A 139 -25.22 -14.89 10.24
CA SER A 139 -23.81 -14.96 10.67
C SER A 139 -23.15 -13.58 10.74
N LYS A 140 -21.99 -13.49 11.41
CA LYS A 140 -21.16 -12.27 11.41
C LYS A 140 -20.52 -12.04 10.04
N GLU A 141 -20.25 -13.13 9.32
CA GLU A 141 -19.75 -13.17 7.95
C GLU A 141 -20.73 -12.51 6.97
N GLU A 142 -22.03 -12.85 7.04
CA GLU A 142 -23.08 -12.23 6.21
C GLU A 142 -23.25 -10.75 6.54
N LEU A 143 -23.28 -10.39 7.82
CA LEU A 143 -23.37 -9.00 8.27
C LEU A 143 -22.16 -8.16 7.78
N LEU A 144 -20.96 -8.73 7.74
CA LEU A 144 -19.79 -8.05 7.17
C LEU A 144 -19.88 -7.95 5.64
N ASP A 145 -20.35 -9.00 4.95
CA ASP A 145 -20.53 -9.00 3.48
C ASP A 145 -21.36 -7.78 3.03
N ASP A 146 -22.52 -7.59 3.67
CA ASP A 146 -23.40 -6.45 3.41
C ASP A 146 -22.75 -5.10 3.72
N VAL A 147 -22.06 -4.96 4.87
CA VAL A 147 -21.35 -3.71 5.21
C VAL A 147 -20.30 -3.38 4.15
N LEU A 148 -19.56 -4.38 3.65
CA LEU A 148 -18.52 -4.16 2.65
C LEU A 148 -19.06 -3.86 1.25
N ASP A 149 -20.15 -4.51 0.85
CA ASP A 149 -20.86 -4.23 -0.40
C ASP A 149 -21.46 -2.82 -0.41
N ILE A 150 -22.09 -2.39 0.69
CA ILE A 150 -22.59 -1.02 0.84
C ILE A 150 -21.45 0.00 0.70
N GLY A 151 -20.35 -0.17 1.44
CA GLY A 151 -19.20 0.75 1.37
C GLY A 151 -18.57 0.81 -0.03
N CYS A 152 -18.50 -0.34 -0.72
CA CYS A 152 -18.00 -0.39 -2.08
C CYS A 152 -18.92 0.35 -3.07
N ARG A 153 -20.24 0.13 -3.00
CA ARG A 153 -21.22 0.83 -3.86
C ARG A 153 -21.26 2.33 -3.59
N SER A 154 -21.12 2.75 -2.34
CA SER A 154 -21.10 4.16 -1.94
C SER A 154 -19.94 4.91 -2.60
N VAL A 155 -18.70 4.41 -2.47
CA VAL A 155 -17.52 5.07 -3.08
C VAL A 155 -17.52 4.99 -4.62
N ILE A 156 -18.02 3.89 -5.21
CA ILE A 156 -18.25 3.79 -6.68
C ILE A 156 -19.18 4.90 -7.16
N LYS A 157 -20.33 5.06 -6.50
CA LYS A 157 -21.33 6.07 -6.85
C LYS A 157 -20.78 7.48 -6.66
N ALA A 158 -20.11 7.76 -5.55
CA ALA A 158 -19.58 9.08 -5.24
C ALA A 158 -18.52 9.53 -6.25
N VAL A 159 -17.48 8.72 -6.46
CA VAL A 159 -16.39 9.03 -7.41
C VAL A 159 -16.90 9.06 -8.85
N GLY A 160 -17.82 8.16 -9.22
CA GLY A 160 -18.48 8.19 -10.53
C GLY A 160 -19.30 9.47 -10.76
N ASN A 161 -20.04 9.92 -9.75
CA ASN A 161 -20.80 11.17 -9.81
C ASN A 161 -19.90 12.40 -9.85
N ALA A 162 -18.83 12.46 -9.07
CA ALA A 162 -17.88 13.57 -9.09
C ALA A 162 -17.18 13.69 -10.46
N ARG A 163 -16.77 12.55 -11.04
CA ARG A 163 -16.24 12.49 -12.41
C ARG A 163 -17.27 13.02 -13.41
N ALA A 164 -18.48 12.45 -13.41
CA ALA A 164 -19.52 12.81 -14.38
C ALA A 164 -19.98 14.27 -14.25
N GLY A 165 -20.12 14.79 -13.03
CA GLY A 165 -20.49 16.18 -12.77
C GLY A 165 -19.41 17.17 -13.18
N SER A 166 -18.13 16.84 -12.97
CA SER A 166 -17.01 17.65 -13.44
C SER A 166 -16.93 17.66 -14.97
N GLU A 167 -16.94 16.49 -15.62
CA GLU A 167 -16.94 16.38 -17.09
C GLU A 167 -18.15 17.10 -17.73
N ALA A 168 -19.35 16.98 -17.15
CA ALA A 168 -20.56 17.65 -17.64
C ALA A 168 -20.54 19.18 -17.46
N SER A 169 -19.77 19.69 -16.50
CA SER A 169 -19.58 21.13 -16.26
C SER A 169 -18.43 21.73 -17.08
N GLY A 170 -17.80 20.94 -17.97
CA GLY A 170 -16.65 21.36 -18.76
C GLY A 170 -15.32 21.35 -17.99
N GLY A 171 -15.26 20.67 -16.85
CA GLY A 171 -14.05 20.57 -16.02
C GLY A 171 -12.88 19.89 -16.74
N SER A 172 -11.69 20.46 -16.57
CA SER A 172 -10.44 19.92 -17.12
C SER A 172 -10.05 18.57 -16.49
N PHE A 173 -9.03 17.92 -17.06
CA PHE A 173 -8.41 16.74 -16.45
C PHE A 173 -8.01 16.97 -14.98
N ARG A 174 -7.41 18.11 -14.66
CA ARG A 174 -6.97 18.46 -13.29
C ARG A 174 -8.14 18.58 -12.33
N GLU A 175 -9.19 19.31 -12.72
CA GLU A 175 -10.38 19.50 -11.89
C GLU A 175 -11.14 18.19 -11.68
N THR A 176 -11.26 17.38 -12.73
CA THR A 176 -11.90 16.06 -12.68
C THR A 176 -11.10 15.07 -11.81
N PHE A 177 -9.77 15.04 -11.96
CA PHE A 177 -8.88 14.22 -11.14
C PHE A 177 -8.97 14.64 -9.67
N GLY A 178 -8.93 15.94 -9.38
CA GLY A 178 -9.05 16.49 -8.03
C GLY A 178 -10.41 16.17 -7.38
N ALA A 179 -11.51 16.26 -8.13
CA ALA A 179 -12.84 15.87 -7.65
C ALA A 179 -12.91 14.36 -7.33
N MET A 180 -12.31 13.51 -8.16
CA MET A 180 -12.24 12.06 -7.93
C MET A 180 -11.35 11.69 -6.72
N VAL A 181 -10.21 12.38 -6.55
CA VAL A 181 -9.32 12.23 -5.37
C VAL A 181 -10.04 12.68 -4.11
N TYR A 182 -10.73 13.83 -4.15
CA TYR A 182 -11.50 14.34 -3.03
C TYR A 182 -12.58 13.36 -2.58
N GLU A 183 -13.45 12.87 -3.46
CA GLU A 183 -14.49 11.93 -3.05
C GLU A 183 -13.91 10.59 -2.54
N HIS A 184 -12.82 10.10 -3.14
CA HIS A 184 -12.18 8.90 -2.64
C HIS A 184 -11.63 9.09 -1.21
N LEU A 185 -10.91 10.18 -0.95
CA LEU A 185 -10.38 10.50 0.39
C LEU A 185 -11.50 10.80 1.39
N ASN A 186 -12.53 11.53 0.98
CA ASN A 186 -13.73 11.81 1.76
C ASN A 186 -14.36 10.51 2.28
N TYR A 187 -14.59 9.53 1.39
CA TYR A 187 -15.21 8.26 1.77
C TYR A 187 -14.35 7.34 2.63
N ILE A 188 -13.03 7.27 2.44
CA ILE A 188 -12.17 6.42 3.30
C ILE A 188 -11.86 7.06 4.67
N LEU A 189 -12.00 8.38 4.82
CA LEU A 189 -11.61 9.11 6.04
C LEU A 189 -12.79 9.61 6.89
N GLN A 190 -13.87 10.11 6.27
CA GLN A 190 -14.88 10.93 6.95
C GLN A 190 -16.34 10.61 6.60
N ALA A 191 -16.67 10.36 5.33
CA ALA A 191 -18.06 10.42 4.84
C ALA A 191 -18.95 9.27 5.32
N ASP A 192 -18.43 8.04 5.41
CA ASP A 192 -19.17 6.91 5.97
C ASP A 192 -18.30 5.90 6.72
N ASP A 193 -18.93 5.15 7.64
CA ASP A 193 -18.26 4.07 8.37
C ASP A 193 -18.07 2.80 7.51
N PHE A 194 -18.79 2.68 6.39
CA PHE A 194 -18.88 1.45 5.58
C PHE A 194 -17.63 1.24 4.71
N THR A 195 -17.20 2.30 4.03
CA THR A 195 -15.97 2.34 3.23
C THR A 195 -14.74 2.26 4.13
N ALA A 196 -14.74 2.98 5.27
CA ALA A 196 -13.69 2.86 6.27
C ALA A 196 -13.62 1.44 6.87
N ALA A 197 -14.76 0.80 7.13
CA ALA A 197 -14.80 -0.62 7.52
C ALA A 197 -14.28 -1.55 6.40
N ASN A 198 -14.55 -1.26 5.12
CA ASN A 198 -14.03 -2.03 3.99
C ASN A 198 -12.49 -1.95 3.93
N MET A 199 -11.93 -0.74 3.93
CA MET A 199 -10.48 -0.51 3.95
C MET A 199 -9.79 -1.26 5.09
N ARG A 200 -10.39 -1.23 6.28
CA ARG A 200 -9.86 -1.92 7.46
C ARG A 200 -9.96 -3.43 7.39
N ASN A 201 -11.08 -3.99 6.92
CA ASN A 201 -11.42 -5.41 7.14
C ASN A 201 -11.26 -6.29 5.90
N PHE A 202 -11.17 -5.74 4.69
CA PHE A 202 -11.17 -6.54 3.46
C PHE A 202 -10.04 -7.55 3.39
N SER A 203 -8.84 -7.21 3.88
CA SER A 203 -7.69 -8.12 3.94
C SER A 203 -7.94 -9.34 4.84
N MET A 204 -8.74 -9.18 5.91
CA MET A 204 -9.02 -10.17 6.95
C MET A 204 -9.96 -11.28 6.50
N LEU A 205 -10.80 -10.96 5.52
CA LEU A 205 -11.84 -11.85 5.03
C LEU A 205 -11.28 -13.16 4.47
N PRO A 206 -11.94 -14.31 4.72
CA PRO A 206 -11.63 -15.56 4.04
C PRO A 206 -11.66 -15.40 2.50
N PRO A 207 -10.82 -16.13 1.74
CA PRO A 207 -10.77 -16.01 0.28
C PRO A 207 -12.13 -16.12 -0.45
N PRO A 208 -13.07 -17.01 -0.05
CA PRO A 208 -14.39 -17.07 -0.68
C PRO A 208 -15.22 -15.79 -0.50
N ILE A 209 -15.07 -15.10 0.64
CA ILE A 209 -15.77 -13.84 0.90
C ILE A 209 -15.13 -12.71 0.11
N ARG A 210 -13.79 -12.60 0.12
CA ARG A 210 -13.06 -11.62 -0.73
C ARG A 210 -13.39 -11.76 -2.21
N ALA A 211 -13.64 -12.98 -2.68
CA ALA A 211 -14.03 -13.25 -4.07
C ALA A 211 -15.40 -12.65 -4.43
N ARG A 212 -16.37 -12.56 -3.51
CA ARG A 212 -17.69 -11.97 -3.76
C ARG A 212 -17.59 -10.47 -4.09
N HIS A 213 -16.77 -9.73 -3.34
CA HIS A 213 -16.57 -8.30 -3.56
C HIS A 213 -15.71 -7.95 -4.78
N ARG A 214 -15.04 -8.93 -5.43
CA ARG A 214 -14.11 -8.67 -6.54
C ARG A 214 -14.74 -7.79 -7.63
N ARG A 215 -16.01 -8.06 -7.98
CA ARG A 215 -16.76 -7.28 -8.97
C ARG A 215 -16.79 -5.78 -8.64
N GLY A 216 -17.00 -5.41 -7.38
CA GLY A 216 -17.01 -4.01 -6.95
C GLY A 216 -15.64 -3.36 -7.06
N PHE A 217 -14.56 -4.07 -6.69
CA PHE A 217 -13.19 -3.57 -6.89
C PHE A 217 -12.82 -3.42 -8.38
N ASP A 218 -13.27 -4.34 -9.22
CA ASP A 218 -13.06 -4.27 -10.68
C ASP A 218 -13.83 -3.09 -11.29
N GLU A 219 -15.08 -2.88 -10.87
CA GLU A 219 -15.95 -1.76 -11.28
C GLU A 219 -15.39 -0.40 -10.84
N TYR A 220 -15.05 -0.25 -9.56
CA TYR A 220 -14.37 0.94 -9.03
C TYR A 220 -13.05 1.21 -9.76
N GLY A 221 -12.26 0.16 -9.95
CA GLY A 221 -11.02 0.23 -10.70
C GLY A 221 -11.19 0.62 -12.17
N LYS A 222 -12.32 0.26 -12.79
CA LYS A 222 -12.61 0.61 -14.19
C LYS A 222 -12.89 2.10 -14.35
N ILE A 223 -13.60 2.74 -13.43
CA ILE A 223 -13.87 4.19 -13.45
C ILE A 223 -12.57 5.00 -13.59
N TRP A 224 -11.56 4.64 -12.78
CA TRP A 224 -10.23 5.27 -12.81
C TRP A 224 -9.40 4.86 -14.03
N PHE A 225 -9.45 3.59 -14.44
CA PHE A 225 -8.71 3.14 -15.62
C PHE A 225 -9.18 3.83 -16.90
N ASP A 226 -10.49 3.93 -17.10
CA ASP A 226 -11.09 4.61 -18.26
C ASP A 226 -10.79 6.11 -18.25
N PHE A 227 -10.80 6.74 -17.07
CA PHE A 227 -10.49 8.17 -16.91
C PHE A 227 -9.02 8.47 -17.26
N LEU A 228 -8.07 7.75 -16.67
CA LEU A 228 -6.64 7.94 -16.90
C LEU A 228 -6.23 7.57 -18.33
N THR A 229 -6.91 6.59 -18.95
CA THR A 229 -6.72 6.25 -20.36
C THR A 229 -7.17 7.40 -21.27
N LYS A 230 -8.39 7.94 -21.07
CA LYS A 230 -8.89 9.12 -21.80
C LYS A 230 -7.96 10.32 -21.66
N ALA A 231 -7.47 10.60 -20.44
CA ALA A 231 -6.53 11.70 -20.19
C ALA A 231 -5.21 11.54 -20.96
N ARG A 232 -4.65 10.31 -21.00
CA ARG A 232 -3.43 10.03 -21.75
C ARG A 232 -3.65 10.14 -23.26
N ASP A 233 -4.75 9.59 -23.76
CA ASP A 233 -5.06 9.57 -25.19
C ASP A 233 -5.39 11.01 -25.71
N ASN A 234 -5.80 11.91 -24.81
CA ASN A 234 -5.95 13.36 -25.06
C ASN A 234 -4.64 14.18 -24.91
N GLY A 235 -3.57 13.60 -24.35
CA GLY A 235 -2.32 14.32 -24.03
C GLY A 235 -2.33 15.11 -22.70
N ASP A 236 -3.41 15.07 -21.93
CA ASP A 236 -3.46 15.65 -20.57
C ASP A 236 -2.58 14.88 -19.57
N LEU A 237 -2.36 13.58 -19.82
CA LEU A 237 -1.50 12.69 -19.02
C LEU A 237 -0.35 12.16 -19.89
N ARG A 238 0.88 12.22 -19.37
CA ARG A 238 2.11 11.79 -20.05
C ARG A 238 2.05 10.36 -20.64
N SER A 239 2.52 10.18 -21.86
CA SER A 239 2.31 8.97 -22.68
C SER A 239 3.12 7.74 -22.25
N ASP A 240 4.19 7.93 -21.49
CA ASP A 240 5.12 6.90 -20.99
C ASP A 240 4.60 6.10 -19.78
N MET A 241 3.41 6.41 -19.27
CA MET A 241 2.84 5.76 -18.08
C MET A 241 1.99 4.52 -18.37
N ASP A 242 2.31 3.42 -17.69
CA ASP A 242 1.47 2.23 -17.63
C ASP A 242 0.24 2.49 -16.73
N ILE A 243 -0.92 2.75 -17.34
CA ILE A 243 -2.15 3.14 -16.64
C ILE A 243 -2.61 2.09 -15.61
N ARG A 244 -2.35 0.79 -15.85
CA ARG A 244 -2.73 -0.29 -14.91
C ARG A 244 -1.95 -0.20 -13.61
N THR A 245 -0.63 -0.04 -13.73
CA THR A 245 0.31 0.09 -12.61
C THR A 245 0.13 1.44 -11.92
N LEU A 246 0.04 2.53 -12.69
CA LEU A 246 -0.18 3.89 -12.18
C LEU A 246 -1.43 3.97 -11.30
N ARG A 247 -2.56 3.44 -11.75
CA ARG A 247 -3.80 3.39 -10.95
C ARG A 247 -3.59 2.68 -9.60
N ARG A 248 -2.85 1.57 -9.58
CA ARG A 248 -2.56 0.82 -8.33
C ARG A 248 -1.63 1.60 -7.39
N VAL A 249 -0.70 2.38 -7.93
CA VAL A 249 0.19 3.27 -7.17
C VAL A 249 -0.58 4.47 -6.59
N ILE A 250 -1.43 5.13 -7.39
CA ILE A 250 -2.32 6.21 -6.93
C ILE A 250 -3.21 5.72 -5.78
N PHE A 251 -3.88 4.57 -5.95
CA PHE A 251 -4.67 3.97 -4.87
C PHE A 251 -3.80 3.62 -3.65
N GLY A 252 -2.54 3.22 -3.82
CA GLY A 252 -1.64 2.98 -2.72
C GLY A 252 -1.34 4.23 -1.89
N ALA A 253 -1.04 5.34 -2.56
CA ALA A 253 -0.83 6.65 -1.94
C ALA A 253 -2.08 7.10 -1.16
N LEU A 254 -3.26 7.05 -1.79
CA LEU A 254 -4.51 7.54 -1.20
C LEU A 254 -5.02 6.64 -0.07
N ASN A 255 -5.04 5.31 -0.26
CA ASN A 255 -5.51 4.37 0.77
C ASN A 255 -4.69 4.41 2.06
N TRP A 256 -3.38 4.69 1.95
CA TRP A 256 -2.49 4.81 3.11
C TRP A 256 -2.88 5.95 4.07
N SER A 257 -3.69 6.92 3.62
CA SER A 257 -4.24 7.99 4.47
C SER A 257 -4.93 7.47 5.73
N VAL A 258 -5.58 6.31 5.66
CA VAL A 258 -6.29 5.68 6.79
C VAL A 258 -5.34 5.34 7.96
N GLU A 259 -4.05 5.14 7.71
CA GLU A 259 -3.06 4.76 8.74
C GLU A 259 -2.49 5.95 9.54
N TRP A 260 -2.69 7.20 9.09
CA TRP A 260 -2.04 8.36 9.71
C TRP A 260 -2.85 9.67 9.74
N PHE A 261 -3.87 9.81 8.89
CA PHE A 261 -4.61 11.07 8.77
C PHE A 261 -5.51 11.29 9.99
N ASN A 262 -5.51 12.51 10.54
CA ASN A 262 -6.44 12.92 11.59
C ASN A 262 -7.32 14.08 11.07
N THR A 263 -8.62 13.81 10.95
CA THR A 263 -9.67 14.77 10.55
C THR A 263 -9.84 15.96 11.50
N GLU A 264 -9.36 15.86 12.74
CA GLU A 264 -9.34 16.97 13.70
C GLU A 264 -8.18 17.95 13.46
N GLN A 265 -7.13 17.51 12.77
CA GLN A 265 -5.90 18.28 12.53
C GLN A 265 -5.77 18.76 11.10
N PHE A 266 -6.41 18.07 10.15
CA PHE A 266 -6.30 18.33 8.72
C PHE A 266 -7.67 18.25 8.04
N SER A 267 -7.98 19.22 7.18
CA SER A 267 -9.15 19.16 6.30
C SER A 267 -8.93 18.11 5.20
N VAL A 268 -9.91 17.22 4.99
CA VAL A 268 -9.86 16.25 3.89
C VAL A 268 -9.84 16.96 2.53
N ARG A 269 -10.45 18.14 2.42
CA ARG A 269 -10.45 18.97 1.20
C ARG A 269 -9.06 19.51 0.89
N GLU A 270 -8.43 20.19 1.84
CA GLU A 270 -7.07 20.74 1.67
C GLU A 270 -6.06 19.63 1.39
N TYR A 271 -6.22 18.47 2.04
CA TYR A 271 -5.38 17.31 1.79
C TYR A 271 -5.59 16.72 0.39
N ALA A 272 -6.83 16.63 -0.10
CA ALA A 272 -7.12 16.19 -1.46
C ALA A 272 -6.56 17.14 -2.53
N GLU A 273 -6.63 18.45 -2.29
CA GLU A 273 -6.02 19.48 -3.15
C GLU A 273 -4.49 19.31 -3.19
N LYS A 274 -3.84 19.20 -2.03
CA LYS A 274 -2.38 18.96 -1.92
C LYS A 274 -1.95 17.63 -2.53
N ALA A 275 -2.75 16.56 -2.37
CA ALA A 275 -2.51 15.27 -3.00
C ALA A 275 -2.64 15.33 -4.53
N THR A 276 -3.61 16.11 -5.03
CA THR A 276 -3.81 16.34 -6.45
C THR A 276 -2.63 17.08 -7.06
N SER A 277 -2.20 18.20 -6.47
CA SER A 277 -1.03 18.94 -6.94
C SER A 277 0.22 18.04 -6.93
N LEU A 278 0.52 17.35 -5.83
CA LEU A 278 1.70 16.48 -5.76
C LEU A 278 1.69 15.36 -6.82
N MET A 279 0.54 14.76 -7.14
CA MET A 279 0.47 13.70 -8.15
C MET A 279 0.53 14.24 -9.59
N LEU A 280 -0.03 15.43 -9.85
CA LEU A 280 -0.05 16.00 -11.20
C LEU A 280 1.23 16.79 -11.52
N ASP A 281 1.81 17.48 -10.55
CA ASP A 281 2.97 18.37 -10.68
C ASP A 281 4.28 17.79 -10.12
N GLY A 282 4.23 16.63 -9.45
CA GLY A 282 5.40 16.10 -8.74
C GLY A 282 5.85 17.01 -7.60
N MET A 283 7.05 16.79 -7.08
CA MET A 283 7.65 17.62 -6.04
C MET A 283 8.70 18.61 -6.54
N LEU A 284 9.25 18.38 -7.73
CA LEU A 284 10.31 19.23 -8.30
C LEU A 284 9.77 20.54 -8.84
N ILE A 285 10.48 21.63 -8.53
CA ILE A 285 10.30 22.89 -9.24
C ILE A 285 10.73 22.67 -10.71
N PRO A 286 9.86 22.91 -11.69
CA PRO A 286 10.13 22.60 -13.09
C PRO A 286 11.21 23.54 -13.66
N THR A 287 12.46 23.10 -13.55
CA THR A 287 13.60 23.61 -14.33
C THR A 287 14.12 22.57 -15.32
N HIS A 288 13.85 21.29 -15.03
CA HIS A 288 14.21 20.13 -15.84
C HIS A 288 13.18 19.02 -15.56
N ARG A 289 12.72 18.29 -16.58
CA ARG A 289 12.03 17.01 -16.33
C ARG A 289 12.98 16.00 -15.68
N TRP A 290 12.45 15.14 -14.81
CA TRP A 290 13.21 14.03 -14.25
C TRP A 290 13.68 13.07 -15.35
N LYS A 291 15.00 12.97 -15.57
CA LYS A 291 15.60 12.23 -16.72
C LYS A 291 15.71 10.71 -16.53
N GLY A 292 14.99 10.13 -15.56
CA GLY A 292 14.81 8.69 -15.46
C GLY A 292 15.69 7.99 -14.41
N GLN A 293 16.34 6.90 -14.80
CA GLN A 293 16.87 5.92 -13.85
C GLN A 293 18.04 6.46 -13.01
N ILE A 294 17.98 6.20 -11.71
CA ILE A 294 19.08 6.40 -10.76
C ILE A 294 19.43 5.04 -10.13
N ALA A 295 20.72 4.77 -9.94
CA ALA A 295 21.18 3.65 -9.12
C ALA A 295 21.24 4.09 -7.66
N SER A 296 20.91 3.22 -6.70
CA SER A 296 20.89 3.55 -5.26
C SER A 296 22.16 3.17 -4.49
N GLY A 297 23.14 2.54 -5.15
CA GLY A 297 24.39 2.07 -4.52
C GLY A 297 24.21 0.86 -3.59
N VAL A 298 23.11 0.82 -2.82
CA VAL A 298 22.77 -0.24 -1.88
C VAL A 298 22.61 -1.59 -2.58
N HIS A 299 23.41 -2.56 -2.15
CA HIS A 299 23.17 -3.98 -2.39
C HIS A 299 22.54 -4.59 -1.14
N VAL A 300 21.26 -4.98 -1.20
CA VAL A 300 20.58 -5.64 -0.09
C VAL A 300 20.66 -7.16 -0.28
N GLU A 301 21.58 -7.79 0.42
CA GLU A 301 21.74 -9.24 0.43
C GLU A 301 20.55 -9.93 1.13
N PRO A 302 20.18 -11.17 0.74
CA PRO A 302 19.22 -11.97 1.47
C PRO A 302 19.64 -12.21 2.92
N MET A 303 18.69 -12.10 3.86
CA MET A 303 18.93 -12.47 5.27
C MET A 303 19.35 -13.95 5.48
N SER A 304 19.17 -14.80 4.45
CA SER A 304 19.73 -16.16 4.42
C SER A 304 21.22 -16.23 4.07
N ALA A 305 21.75 -15.24 3.32
CA ALA A 305 23.18 -15.09 3.08
C ALA A 305 23.89 -14.60 4.35
N GLU A 306 23.24 -13.73 5.15
CA GLU A 306 23.76 -13.33 6.47
C GLU A 306 23.97 -14.49 7.47
N LEU A 307 23.32 -15.64 7.27
CA LEU A 307 23.56 -16.83 8.11
C LEU A 307 24.97 -17.40 7.88
N ALA A 308 25.53 -17.23 6.68
CA ALA A 308 26.84 -17.74 6.30
C ALA A 308 27.96 -16.88 6.93
N GLY A 309 28.40 -17.30 8.14
CA GLY A 309 29.47 -16.66 8.90
C GLY A 309 29.08 -16.30 10.34
N LYS A 310 27.79 -16.27 10.67
CA LYS A 310 27.32 -16.09 12.05
C LYS A 310 27.50 -17.36 12.88
N SER A 311 27.66 -17.22 14.20
CA SER A 311 27.79 -18.37 15.11
C SER A 311 26.53 -19.25 15.10
N LYS A 312 26.63 -20.53 15.48
CA LYS A 312 25.48 -21.46 15.51
C LYS A 312 24.31 -20.90 16.35
N ALA A 313 24.59 -20.28 17.49
CA ALA A 313 23.57 -19.66 18.34
C ALA A 313 22.89 -18.46 17.66
N ALA A 314 23.64 -17.63 16.92
CA ALA A 314 23.08 -16.52 16.16
C ALA A 314 22.26 -16.99 14.95
N GLN A 315 22.68 -18.07 14.27
CA GLN A 315 21.89 -18.71 13.22
C GLN A 315 20.56 -19.26 13.77
N THR A 316 20.57 -19.92 14.94
CA THR A 316 19.35 -20.39 15.60
C THR A 316 18.44 -19.23 16.04
N ARG A 317 18.99 -18.15 16.63
CA ARG A 317 18.21 -16.94 16.95
C ARG A 317 17.50 -16.39 15.70
N LEU A 318 18.22 -16.26 14.60
CA LEU A 318 17.67 -15.74 13.34
C LEU A 318 16.61 -16.68 12.73
N HIS A 319 16.79 -18.00 12.84
CA HIS A 319 15.79 -18.97 12.39
C HIS A 319 14.48 -18.90 13.20
N ILE A 320 14.58 -18.64 14.51
CA ILE A 320 13.40 -18.38 15.37
C ILE A 320 12.67 -17.11 14.91
N LEU A 321 13.40 -16.03 14.61
CA LEU A 321 12.81 -14.77 14.11
C LEU A 321 12.10 -14.96 12.76
N ILE A 322 12.71 -15.66 11.79
CA ILE A 322 12.09 -15.99 10.49
C ILE A 322 10.83 -16.84 10.68
N SER A 323 10.86 -17.77 11.63
CA SER A 323 9.70 -18.61 11.93
C SER A 323 8.59 -17.78 12.59
N ALA A 324 8.95 -16.87 13.49
CA ALA A 324 8.02 -15.95 14.13
C ALA A 324 7.39 -14.96 13.15
N SER A 325 8.13 -14.38 12.20
CA SER A 325 7.57 -13.49 11.17
C SER A 325 6.49 -14.20 10.34
N ARG A 326 6.71 -15.48 10.00
CA ARG A 326 5.74 -16.33 9.29
C ARG A 326 4.50 -16.62 10.15
N VAL A 327 4.67 -17.08 11.39
CA VAL A 327 3.51 -17.34 12.28
C VAL A 327 2.72 -16.06 12.55
N LEU A 328 3.41 -14.93 12.73
CA LEU A 328 2.79 -13.62 12.96
C LEU A 328 2.01 -13.14 11.73
N ARG A 329 2.48 -13.44 10.51
CA ARG A 329 1.75 -13.22 9.25
C ARG A 329 0.46 -14.03 9.15
N GLU A 330 0.50 -15.29 9.58
CA GLU A 330 -0.61 -16.21 9.42
C GLU A 330 -1.66 -16.12 10.52
N LYS A 331 -1.25 -15.76 11.75
CA LYS A 331 -2.10 -15.83 12.96
C LYS A 331 -2.33 -14.48 13.63
N GLY A 332 -1.60 -13.43 13.25
CA GLY A 332 -1.63 -12.13 13.91
C GLY A 332 -1.04 -12.15 15.33
N TYR A 333 -1.02 -10.97 15.98
CA TYR A 333 -0.38 -10.79 17.30
C TYR A 333 -1.02 -11.62 18.43
N GLU A 334 -2.36 -11.76 18.42
CA GLU A 334 -3.09 -12.55 19.41
C GLU A 334 -2.95 -14.07 19.19
N GLY A 335 -2.80 -14.52 17.94
CA GLY A 335 -2.79 -15.95 17.58
C GLY A 335 -1.42 -16.62 17.61
N ILE A 336 -0.34 -15.87 17.79
CA ILE A 336 1.04 -16.39 17.86
C ILE A 336 1.36 -16.93 19.26
N THR A 337 2.05 -18.08 19.32
CA THR A 337 2.50 -18.71 20.57
C THR A 337 3.92 -19.24 20.37
N LEU A 338 4.70 -19.34 21.46
CA LEU A 338 6.06 -19.91 21.40
C LEU A 338 6.07 -21.33 20.82
N ARG A 339 5.03 -22.13 21.11
CA ARG A 339 4.84 -23.47 20.55
C ARG A 339 4.71 -23.44 19.02
N HIS A 340 3.85 -22.59 18.46
CA HIS A 340 3.73 -22.45 17.01
C HIS A 340 5.04 -21.98 16.35
N ILE A 341 5.78 -21.08 17.01
CA ILE A 341 7.09 -20.62 16.51
C ILE A 341 8.08 -21.79 16.49
N ALA A 342 8.13 -22.60 17.55
CA ALA A 342 9.00 -23.78 17.65
C ALA A 342 8.67 -24.85 16.59
N GLU A 343 7.38 -25.12 16.40
CA GLU A 343 6.86 -26.04 15.37
C GLU A 343 7.28 -25.60 13.95
N VAL A 344 7.17 -24.30 13.62
CA VAL A 344 7.61 -23.76 12.31
C VAL A 344 9.14 -23.68 12.20
N ALA A 345 9.85 -23.45 13.30
CA ALA A 345 11.31 -23.44 13.37
C ALA A 345 11.95 -24.84 13.39
N GLY A 346 11.16 -25.91 13.50
CA GLY A 346 11.66 -27.28 13.59
C GLY A 346 12.50 -27.56 14.85
N ILE A 347 12.19 -26.88 15.96
CA ILE A 347 12.90 -27.03 17.25
C ILE A 347 11.92 -27.34 18.39
N GLU A 348 12.46 -27.81 19.52
CA GLU A 348 11.67 -27.94 20.75
C GLU A 348 11.30 -26.57 21.32
N ALA A 349 10.09 -26.43 21.88
CA ALA A 349 9.63 -25.17 22.44
C ALA A 349 10.48 -24.68 23.64
N GLY A 350 11.08 -25.61 24.40
CA GLY A 350 12.04 -25.29 25.46
C GLY A 350 13.30 -24.59 24.93
N SER A 351 13.74 -24.93 23.72
CA SER A 351 14.95 -24.37 23.11
C SER A 351 14.84 -22.89 22.75
N ILE A 352 13.64 -22.34 22.64
CA ILE A 352 13.44 -20.90 22.44
C ILE A 352 13.95 -20.09 23.65
N TYR A 353 13.80 -20.60 24.87
CA TYR A 353 14.19 -19.89 26.10
C TYR A 353 15.70 -19.69 26.27
N TYR A 354 16.54 -20.43 25.53
CA TYR A 354 17.99 -20.13 25.44
C TYR A 354 18.31 -18.89 24.61
N HIS A 355 17.34 -18.39 23.84
CA HIS A 355 17.50 -17.23 22.98
C HIS A 355 16.61 -16.06 23.41
N PHE A 356 15.35 -16.30 23.78
CA PHE A 356 14.38 -15.24 24.10
C PHE A 356 13.64 -15.54 25.39
N ALA A 357 13.52 -14.55 26.26
CA ALA A 357 12.80 -14.65 27.52
C ALA A 357 11.27 -14.70 27.34
N SER A 358 10.74 -14.16 26.24
CA SER A 358 9.28 -14.11 26.01
C SER A 358 8.88 -14.09 24.54
N LYS A 359 7.58 -14.33 24.29
CA LYS A 359 6.91 -14.12 23.00
C LYS A 359 7.07 -12.69 22.51
N ASP A 360 6.98 -11.73 23.42
CA ASP A 360 6.95 -10.31 23.07
C ASP A 360 8.34 -9.77 22.75
N GLU A 361 9.41 -10.33 23.34
CA GLU A 361 10.80 -10.06 22.91
C GLU A 361 11.02 -10.49 21.45
N ILE A 362 10.55 -11.69 21.07
CA ILE A 362 10.64 -12.18 19.68
C ILE A 362 9.87 -11.24 18.74
N ILE A 363 8.64 -10.85 19.11
CA ILE A 363 7.83 -9.95 18.28
C ILE A 363 8.48 -8.56 18.19
N ASP A 364 9.02 -8.03 19.28
CA ASP A 364 9.71 -6.74 19.28
C ASP A 364 10.96 -6.78 18.40
N GLU A 365 11.73 -7.87 18.41
CA GLU A 365 12.90 -8.02 17.54
C GLU A 365 12.51 -8.19 16.06
N VAL A 366 11.46 -8.96 15.75
CA VAL A 366 10.86 -9.05 14.41
C VAL A 366 10.38 -7.69 13.91
N LEU A 367 9.77 -6.88 14.78
CA LEU A 367 9.29 -5.54 14.44
C LEU A 367 10.42 -4.51 14.35
N THR A 368 11.48 -4.63 15.15
CA THR A 368 12.55 -3.63 15.15
C THR A 368 13.62 -3.91 14.10
N GLY A 369 13.95 -5.18 13.81
CA GLY A 369 15.05 -5.57 12.92
C GLY A 369 14.96 -4.95 11.53
N GLY A 370 13.92 -5.31 10.78
CA GLY A 370 13.71 -4.76 9.43
C GLY A 370 13.54 -3.24 9.40
N LEU A 371 13.00 -2.62 10.46
CA LEU A 371 12.94 -1.16 10.55
C LEU A 371 14.32 -0.52 10.77
N ARG A 372 15.22 -1.15 11.53
CA ARG A 372 16.60 -0.67 11.69
C ARG A 372 17.37 -0.77 10.38
N GLU A 373 17.27 -1.89 9.68
CA GLU A 373 17.93 -2.12 8.38
C GLU A 373 17.52 -1.08 7.33
N ILE A 374 16.21 -0.92 7.07
CA ILE A 374 15.73 0.09 6.12
C ILE A 374 16.02 1.52 6.58
N THR A 375 16.02 1.80 7.89
CA THR A 375 16.42 3.12 8.40
C THR A 375 17.90 3.37 8.11
N SER A 376 18.78 2.42 8.39
CA SER A 376 20.22 2.56 8.17
C SER A 376 20.54 2.78 6.69
N GLY A 377 20.13 1.86 5.82
CA GLY A 377 20.49 1.92 4.39
C GLY A 377 19.81 3.05 3.62
N VAL A 378 18.60 3.47 4.00
CA VAL A 378 18.00 4.68 3.41
C VAL A 378 18.68 5.95 3.95
N THR A 379 19.10 5.98 5.22
CA THR A 379 19.87 7.13 5.75
C THR A 379 21.20 7.28 5.01
N GLU A 380 21.94 6.19 4.83
CA GLU A 380 23.21 6.16 4.10
C GLU A 380 23.08 6.78 2.70
N VAL A 381 22.04 6.41 1.95
CA VAL A 381 21.77 6.98 0.62
C VAL A 381 21.33 8.45 0.68
N LEU A 382 20.51 8.83 1.65
CA LEU A 382 20.04 10.22 1.81
C LEU A 382 21.16 11.17 2.29
N GLU A 383 22.23 10.65 2.88
CA GLU A 383 23.36 11.42 3.40
C GLU A 383 24.63 11.31 2.52
N ASN A 384 24.63 10.46 1.48
CA ASN A 384 25.75 10.29 0.54
C ASN A 384 25.78 11.41 -0.53
N GLU A 385 26.42 12.54 -0.19
CA GLU A 385 26.65 13.65 -1.12
C GLU A 385 27.76 13.38 -2.16
N THR A 386 28.52 12.28 -2.01
CA THR A 386 29.63 11.93 -2.92
C THR A 386 29.08 11.32 -4.22
N ASP A 387 28.20 10.33 -4.08
CA ASP A 387 27.58 9.64 -5.23
C ASP A 387 26.29 10.34 -5.70
N TYR A 388 25.67 11.14 -4.81
CA TYR A 388 24.43 11.90 -5.09
C TYR A 388 24.57 13.37 -4.64
N PRO A 389 25.34 14.20 -5.35
CA PRO A 389 25.56 15.59 -4.97
C PRO A 389 24.25 16.38 -4.81
N GLU A 390 23.30 16.22 -5.73
CA GLU A 390 22.05 16.94 -5.70
C GLU A 390 21.05 16.35 -4.70
N THR A 391 20.33 17.20 -3.98
CA THR A 391 19.29 16.76 -3.02
C THR A 391 18.21 15.89 -3.68
N ILE A 392 17.92 16.11 -4.97
CA ILE A 392 16.95 15.30 -5.70
C ILE A 392 17.47 13.89 -6.03
N GLU A 393 18.75 13.77 -6.36
CA GLU A 393 19.39 12.48 -6.62
C GLU A 393 19.33 11.62 -5.36
N ARG A 394 19.65 12.21 -4.20
CA ARG A 394 19.48 11.56 -2.89
C ARG A 394 18.05 11.08 -2.66
N ILE A 395 17.05 11.92 -2.88
CA ILE A 395 15.63 11.54 -2.71
C ILE A 395 15.26 10.37 -3.62
N ALA A 396 15.62 10.44 -4.90
CA ALA A 396 15.29 9.40 -5.87
C ALA A 396 16.04 8.08 -5.59
N ALA A 397 17.32 8.15 -5.25
CA ALA A 397 18.12 7.01 -4.81
C ALA A 397 17.57 6.42 -3.50
N GLY A 398 17.10 7.25 -2.56
CA GLY A 398 16.46 6.83 -1.31
C GLY A 398 15.11 6.15 -1.54
N VAL A 399 14.32 6.60 -2.52
CA VAL A 399 13.04 5.96 -2.89
C VAL A 399 13.30 4.57 -3.49
N ARG A 400 14.31 4.47 -4.34
CA ARG A 400 14.80 3.19 -4.86
C ARG A 400 15.31 2.29 -3.74
N ALA A 401 16.14 2.80 -2.83
CA ALA A 401 16.66 2.04 -1.68
C ALA A 401 15.52 1.52 -0.79
N HIS A 402 14.51 2.34 -0.49
CA HIS A 402 13.31 1.90 0.22
C HIS A 402 12.64 0.71 -0.48
N MET A 403 12.41 0.80 -1.80
CA MET A 403 11.79 -0.27 -2.57
C MET A 403 12.65 -1.54 -2.63
N LEU A 404 13.98 -1.40 -2.69
CA LEU A 404 14.88 -2.54 -2.57
C LEU A 404 14.74 -3.20 -1.20
N TYR A 405 14.85 -2.47 -0.08
CA TYR A 405 14.64 -3.04 1.25
C TYR A 405 13.25 -3.66 1.46
N LEU A 406 12.21 -3.07 0.86
CA LEU A 406 10.83 -3.57 0.93
C LEU A 406 10.68 -4.96 0.28
N TYR A 407 11.48 -5.26 -0.74
CA TYR A 407 11.39 -6.51 -1.52
C TYR A 407 12.60 -7.46 -1.37
N ALA A 408 13.74 -7.01 -0.81
CA ALA A 408 14.99 -7.76 -0.74
C ALA A 408 14.94 -9.02 0.13
N ARG A 409 14.07 -9.06 1.15
CA ARG A 409 13.23 -10.24 1.44
C ARG A 409 12.11 -9.95 2.44
N ASN A 410 10.95 -10.50 2.09
CA ASN A 410 9.64 -9.87 2.29
C ASN A 410 9.03 -10.04 3.69
N ASP A 411 9.82 -10.32 4.72
CA ASP A 411 9.29 -10.68 6.04
C ASP A 411 9.33 -9.50 7.03
N PHE A 412 10.48 -9.02 7.45
CA PHE A 412 10.57 -8.09 8.59
C PHE A 412 10.00 -6.68 8.28
N VAL A 413 10.38 -6.10 7.14
CA VAL A 413 9.89 -4.77 6.69
C VAL A 413 8.39 -4.82 6.33
N THR A 414 7.99 -5.79 5.52
CA THR A 414 6.59 -5.93 5.10
C THR A 414 5.65 -6.32 6.24
N MET A 415 6.10 -7.12 7.22
CA MET A 415 5.31 -7.39 8.42
C MET A 415 5.08 -6.10 9.21
N ASN A 416 6.11 -5.28 9.38
CA ASN A 416 5.98 -3.95 9.98
C ASN A 416 4.94 -3.07 9.28
N ILE A 417 4.87 -3.11 7.96
CA ILE A 417 3.89 -2.32 7.20
C ILE A 417 2.48 -2.88 7.41
N ARG A 418 2.30 -4.21 7.37
CA ARG A 418 0.98 -4.86 7.41
C ARG A 418 0.34 -4.94 8.79
N ILE A 419 1.12 -5.18 9.84
CA ILE A 419 0.58 -5.48 11.17
C ILE A 419 0.65 -4.32 12.15
N TYR A 420 1.31 -3.20 11.86
CA TYR A 420 1.57 -2.22 12.91
C TYR A 420 0.30 -1.60 13.52
N GLY A 421 -0.70 -1.24 12.71
CA GLY A 421 -2.01 -0.83 13.21
C GLY A 421 -2.76 -1.93 13.99
N GLN A 422 -2.34 -3.19 13.87
CA GLN A 422 -2.91 -4.38 14.53
C GLN A 422 -2.37 -4.62 15.94
N LEU A 423 -1.17 -4.10 16.23
CA LEU A 423 -0.50 -4.33 17.50
C LEU A 423 -1.24 -3.59 18.64
N PRO A 424 -1.25 -4.13 19.87
CA PRO A 424 -1.74 -3.41 21.05
C PRO A 424 -1.06 -2.06 21.24
N GLN A 425 -1.74 -1.11 21.89
CA GLN A 425 -1.27 0.26 22.05
C GLN A 425 0.13 0.33 22.69
N GLU A 426 0.37 -0.45 23.75
CA GLU A 426 1.66 -0.55 24.43
C GLU A 426 2.78 -1.01 23.49
N VAL A 427 2.51 -2.03 22.68
CA VAL A 427 3.45 -2.53 21.66
C VAL A 427 3.73 -1.45 20.61
N ARG A 428 2.70 -0.77 20.10
CA ARG A 428 2.86 0.37 19.16
C ARG A 428 3.69 1.51 19.77
N GLN A 429 3.50 1.80 21.06
CA GLN A 429 4.27 2.83 21.77
C GLN A 429 5.77 2.45 21.85
N ARG A 430 6.12 1.21 22.19
CA ARG A 430 7.52 0.72 22.20
C ARG A 430 8.21 0.88 20.84
N HIS A 431 7.47 0.65 19.74
CA HIS A 431 7.98 0.76 18.36
C HIS A 431 7.85 2.16 17.74
N ARG A 432 7.28 3.14 18.46
CA ARG A 432 7.09 4.51 17.96
C ARG A 432 8.42 5.24 17.67
N PRO A 433 9.48 5.16 18.50
CA PRO A 433 10.71 5.94 18.26
C PRO A 433 11.43 5.60 16.95
N ILE A 434 11.61 4.31 16.64
CA ILE A 434 12.28 3.88 15.39
C ILE A 434 11.47 4.28 14.15
N ARG A 435 10.13 4.31 14.24
CA ARG A 435 9.27 4.83 13.16
C ARG A 435 9.38 6.34 13.02
N GLN A 436 9.45 7.07 14.13
CA GLN A 436 9.67 8.53 14.13
C GLN A 436 11.03 8.89 13.54
N GLN A 437 12.08 8.11 13.82
CA GLN A 437 13.38 8.23 13.17
C GLN A 437 13.27 8.03 11.65
N TYR A 438 12.61 6.95 11.21
CA TYR A 438 12.45 6.65 9.78
C TYR A 438 11.68 7.73 9.02
N VAL A 439 10.56 8.25 9.55
CA VAL A 439 9.84 9.34 8.88
C VAL A 439 10.54 10.70 9.04
N GLY A 440 11.46 10.81 10.01
CA GLY A 440 12.27 12.00 10.30
C GLY A 440 13.35 12.24 9.24
N ILE A 441 14.08 11.21 8.81
CA ILE A 441 15.09 11.34 7.73
C ILE A 441 14.47 11.85 6.43
N TRP A 442 13.29 11.32 6.06
CA TRP A 442 12.51 11.80 4.92
C TRP A 442 12.06 13.25 5.06
N SER A 443 11.57 13.65 6.23
CA SER A 443 11.20 15.05 6.46
C SER A 443 12.40 16.01 6.45
N ARG A 444 13.61 15.54 6.79
CA ARG A 444 14.83 16.35 6.74
C ARG A 444 15.22 16.65 5.29
N ILE A 445 15.36 15.61 4.46
CA ILE A 445 15.79 15.78 3.06
C ILE A 445 14.77 16.56 2.22
N LEU A 446 13.47 16.37 2.44
CA LEU A 446 12.43 17.14 1.73
C LEU A 446 12.43 18.63 2.15
N LYS A 447 12.65 18.94 3.43
CA LYS A 447 12.83 20.32 3.89
C LYS A 447 14.11 20.96 3.34
N GLN A 448 15.19 20.20 3.23
CA GLN A 448 16.42 20.66 2.57
C GLN A 448 16.15 20.98 1.10
N GLY A 449 15.41 20.14 0.39
CA GLY A 449 15.02 20.40 -1.00
C GLY A 449 14.16 21.66 -1.18
N GLN A 450 13.28 21.98 -0.23
CA GLN A 450 12.55 23.26 -0.22
C GLN A 450 13.49 24.44 0.05
N ALA A 451 14.37 24.32 1.04
CA ALA A 451 15.34 25.37 1.40
C ALA A 451 16.35 25.68 0.27
N THR A 452 16.67 24.70 -0.57
CA THR A 452 17.56 24.86 -1.75
C THR A 452 16.80 25.20 -3.04
N GLY A 453 15.48 25.42 -2.99
CA GLY A 453 14.67 25.75 -4.16
C GLY A 453 14.58 24.63 -5.21
N LYS A 454 14.79 23.39 -4.81
CA LYS A 454 14.65 22.19 -5.66
C LYS A 454 13.25 21.59 -5.57
N ILE A 455 12.58 21.74 -4.42
CA ILE A 455 11.23 21.25 -4.15
C ILE A 455 10.26 22.43 -3.99
N HIS A 456 9.06 22.26 -4.52
CA HIS A 456 7.94 23.19 -4.38
C HIS A 456 7.70 23.61 -2.91
N THR A 457 7.71 24.91 -2.64
CA THR A 457 7.57 25.49 -1.28
C THR A 457 6.13 25.48 -0.76
N ASP A 458 5.15 25.32 -1.66
CA ASP A 458 3.73 25.14 -1.40
C ASP A 458 3.35 23.71 -0.99
N LEU A 459 4.30 22.76 -1.01
CA LEU A 459 4.09 21.40 -0.53
C LEU A 459 4.22 21.28 1.00
N ASP A 460 3.15 20.85 1.65
CA ASP A 460 3.22 20.39 3.03
C ASP A 460 4.03 19.09 3.13
N ILE A 461 5.20 19.16 3.76
CA ILE A 461 6.14 18.03 3.90
C ILE A 461 5.52 16.77 4.53
N VAL A 462 4.59 16.92 5.49
CA VAL A 462 3.99 15.77 6.17
C VAL A 462 3.04 14.98 5.25
N PRO A 463 1.98 15.58 4.67
CA PRO A 463 1.18 14.98 3.60
C PRO A 463 2.00 14.43 2.44
N ALA A 464 2.96 15.20 1.91
CA ALA A 464 3.73 14.79 0.73
C ALA A 464 4.58 13.54 0.99
N ARG A 465 5.31 13.52 2.12
CA ARG A 465 6.05 12.35 2.59
C ARG A 465 5.13 11.14 2.78
N GLN A 466 3.94 11.33 3.35
CA GLN A 466 3.02 10.23 3.65
C GLN A 466 2.37 9.65 2.39
N LEU A 467 2.04 10.48 1.39
CA LEU A 467 1.58 10.02 0.08
C LEU A 467 2.66 9.20 -0.63
N MET A 468 3.91 9.68 -0.62
CA MET A 468 5.05 8.97 -1.19
C MET A 468 5.29 7.63 -0.48
N LEU A 469 5.44 7.63 0.85
CA LEU A 469 5.62 6.40 1.63
C LEU A 469 4.43 5.45 1.50
N GLY A 470 3.20 5.97 1.38
CA GLY A 470 2.00 5.17 1.13
C GLY A 470 2.02 4.47 -0.22
N ALA A 471 2.38 5.20 -1.28
CA ALA A 471 2.56 4.64 -2.61
C ALA A 471 3.58 3.49 -2.63
N LEU A 472 4.71 3.66 -1.93
CA LEU A 472 5.76 2.65 -1.79
C LEU A 472 5.28 1.44 -0.96
N ASN A 473 4.87 1.65 0.30
CA ASN A 473 4.47 0.60 1.23
C ASN A 473 3.31 -0.26 0.70
N TRP A 474 2.33 0.36 0.03
CA TRP A 474 1.13 -0.33 -0.45
C TRP A 474 1.40 -1.24 -1.65
N THR A 475 2.53 -1.09 -2.36
CA THR A 475 2.94 -2.02 -3.43
C THR A 475 2.93 -3.47 -2.95
N THR A 476 3.33 -3.72 -1.69
CA THR A 476 3.33 -5.06 -1.09
C THR A 476 1.96 -5.75 -1.15
N ASN A 477 0.85 -5.02 -1.19
CA ASN A 477 -0.50 -5.61 -1.23
C ASN A 477 -0.88 -6.22 -2.59
N TRP A 478 -0.16 -5.91 -3.66
CA TRP A 478 -0.56 -6.32 -5.02
C TRP A 478 0.60 -6.63 -5.98
N PHE A 479 1.82 -6.14 -5.72
CA PHE A 479 3.01 -6.43 -6.53
C PHE A 479 3.83 -7.56 -5.90
N ASN A 480 4.19 -8.55 -6.73
CA ASN A 480 5.05 -9.65 -6.35
C ASN A 480 6.17 -9.82 -7.41
N PRO A 481 7.44 -9.53 -7.09
CA PRO A 481 8.54 -9.60 -8.04
C PRO A 481 8.87 -11.02 -8.52
N GLU A 482 8.42 -12.06 -7.80
CA GLU A 482 8.62 -13.46 -8.20
C GLU A 482 7.55 -13.97 -9.18
N PHE A 483 6.40 -13.28 -9.28
CA PHE A 483 5.28 -13.68 -10.12
C PHE A 483 5.16 -12.82 -11.37
N ASN A 484 6.00 -13.14 -12.36
CA ASN A 484 5.91 -12.59 -13.71
C ASN A 484 4.73 -13.25 -14.45
N SER A 485 3.49 -12.78 -14.20
CA SER A 485 2.30 -13.36 -14.83
C SER A 485 2.26 -13.07 -16.33
N MET A 486 1.64 -13.96 -17.11
CA MET A 486 1.53 -13.84 -18.58
C MET A 486 0.80 -12.57 -19.07
N TYR A 487 0.22 -11.78 -18.16
CA TYR A 487 -0.53 -10.55 -18.45
C TYR A 487 -0.05 -9.30 -17.68
N GLU A 488 0.88 -9.43 -16.73
CA GLU A 488 1.41 -8.32 -15.91
C GLU A 488 2.93 -8.44 -15.77
N SER A 489 3.65 -8.39 -16.89
CA SER A 489 5.11 -8.55 -16.91
C SER A 489 5.85 -7.23 -16.61
N LYS A 490 5.78 -6.77 -15.36
CA LYS A 490 6.50 -5.59 -14.87
C LYS A 490 7.56 -5.99 -13.84
N SER A 491 8.78 -5.56 -14.05
CA SER A 491 9.89 -5.73 -13.11
C SER A 491 9.75 -4.78 -11.92
N LEU A 492 10.49 -5.03 -10.84
CA LEU A 492 10.60 -4.09 -9.72
C LEU A 492 11.18 -2.74 -10.18
N GLU A 493 12.07 -2.75 -11.18
CA GLU A 493 12.62 -1.54 -11.80
C GLU A 493 11.54 -0.70 -12.50
N ASP A 494 10.63 -1.32 -13.26
CA ASP A 494 9.53 -0.61 -13.92
C ASP A 494 8.63 0.09 -12.89
N LEU A 495 8.37 -0.58 -11.77
CA LEU A 495 7.57 -0.04 -10.68
C LEU A 495 8.29 1.12 -9.96
N ILE A 496 9.59 0.96 -9.65
CA ILE A 496 10.41 2.03 -9.06
C ILE A 496 10.43 3.26 -9.97
N ASN A 497 10.67 3.07 -11.27
CA ASN A 497 10.73 4.16 -12.23
C ASN A 497 9.38 4.90 -12.37
N LEU A 498 8.26 4.17 -12.38
CA LEU A 498 6.93 4.78 -12.39
C LEU A 498 6.65 5.60 -11.13
N ILE A 499 7.04 5.11 -9.94
CA ILE A 499 6.84 5.84 -8.68
C ILE A 499 7.76 7.07 -8.61
N LEU A 500 9.01 6.96 -9.08
CA LEU A 500 9.91 8.10 -9.22
C LEU A 500 9.32 9.17 -10.14
N ILE A 501 8.83 8.79 -11.33
CA ILE A 501 8.20 9.73 -12.25
C ILE A 501 6.99 10.44 -11.61
N LEU A 502 6.09 9.67 -10.98
CA LEU A 502 4.90 10.21 -10.30
C LEU A 502 5.24 11.29 -9.26
N PHE A 503 6.22 11.03 -8.38
CA PHE A 503 6.52 11.94 -7.27
C PHE A 503 7.61 12.97 -7.57
N MET A 504 8.54 12.72 -8.48
CA MET A 504 9.57 13.70 -8.86
C MET A 504 8.99 14.71 -9.87
N ASP A 505 8.36 14.23 -10.95
CA ASP A 505 8.05 15.00 -12.16
C ASP A 505 6.55 15.30 -12.35
N GLY A 506 5.70 14.40 -11.85
CA GLY A 506 4.25 14.47 -11.97
C GLY A 506 3.67 13.78 -13.21
N LEU A 507 2.34 13.85 -13.34
CA LEU A 507 1.56 13.21 -14.39
C LEU A 507 1.09 14.16 -15.51
N ASP A 508 1.10 15.48 -15.31
CA ASP A 508 0.58 16.46 -16.27
C ASP A 508 1.39 16.40 -17.58
N GLY A 509 0.78 15.89 -18.65
CA GLY A 509 1.43 15.70 -19.96
C GLY A 509 1.84 17.03 -20.61
N ARG A 510 1.17 18.13 -20.24
CA ARG A 510 1.30 19.47 -20.84
C ARG A 510 2.46 20.28 -20.25
N ARG A 511 3.32 19.64 -19.44
CA ARG A 511 4.55 20.22 -18.86
C ARG A 511 5.76 20.20 -19.81
N GLU A 512 5.63 19.64 -21.02
CA GLU A 512 6.61 19.93 -22.08
C GLU A 512 6.42 21.40 -22.55
N ASP A 513 7.51 22.16 -22.59
CA ASP A 513 7.60 23.59 -22.95
C ASP A 513 7.12 24.65 -21.91
N ARG A 514 7.70 24.62 -20.70
CA ARG A 514 7.80 25.80 -19.80
C ARG A 514 9.19 25.94 -19.20
#